data_AF-A0AAN8Z9S9-F1
#
_entry.id   AF-A0AAN8Z9S9-F1
#
_cell.length_a   1.000
_cell.length_b   1.000
_cell.length_c   1.000
_cell.angle_alpha   90.00
_cell.angle_beta   90.00
_cell.angle_gamma   90.00
#
_symmetry.space_group_name_H-M   'P 1'
#
loop_
_entity.id
_entity.type
_entity.pdbx_description
1 polymer ?
#
loop_
_entity_poly.entity_id
_entity_poly.type
_entity_poly.pdbx_seq_one_letter_code
_entity_poly.pdbx_strand_id
1 'polypeptide(L)'
;MDSLQVKLTLLLFFLLLLNQFKSLTFMFPKQTHVTILNGMPDILEIHCESEYEDLGVHSLPPGETYHFSFRPNLFGSTIFYCSFQWDNIPKYFDIYHQGIERKACVECLWQARPTGPCMFNYDTHILKEIYIEVWLSWWAGLGQDSIVNPQNGLDWEIQIA
;
A
#
# COMPACT_ATOMS: atom_id res chain seq x y z
N MET A 1 53.78 -17.89 12.24
CA MET A 1 52.48 -17.61 12.90
C MET A 1 52.01 -18.91 13.50
N ASP A 2 51.97 -19.02 14.83
CA ASP A 2 51.77 -20.31 15.51
C ASP A 2 50.30 -20.73 15.51
N SER A 3 50.04 -22.04 15.68
CA SER A 3 48.68 -22.59 15.60
C SER A 3 47.72 -21.97 16.62
N LEU A 4 48.24 -21.48 17.75
CA LEU A 4 47.45 -20.79 18.77
C LEU A 4 46.98 -19.41 18.29
N GLN A 5 47.87 -18.65 17.63
CA GLN A 5 47.57 -17.35 17.06
C GLN A 5 46.52 -17.49 15.94
N VAL A 6 46.63 -18.50 15.09
CA VAL A 6 45.64 -18.77 14.03
C VAL A 6 44.25 -19.06 14.63
N LYS A 7 44.16 -19.93 15.65
CA LYS A 7 42.89 -20.24 16.31
C LYS A 7 42.26 -19.02 16.99
N LEU A 8 43.09 -18.20 17.63
CA LEU A 8 42.64 -16.98 18.30
C LEU A 8 42.10 -15.95 17.29
N THR A 9 42.80 -15.75 16.17
CA THR A 9 42.35 -14.87 15.09
C THR A 9 41.05 -15.36 14.45
N LEU A 10 40.90 -16.67 14.21
CA LEU A 10 39.66 -17.26 13.69
C LEU A 10 38.49 -17.10 14.67
N LEU A 11 38.73 -17.32 15.96
CA LEU A 11 37.71 -17.14 17.00
C LEU A 11 37.25 -15.68 17.09
N LEU A 12 38.18 -14.73 17.06
CA LEU A 12 37.86 -13.29 17.07
C LEU A 12 37.07 -12.89 15.83
N PHE A 13 37.45 -13.38 14.65
CA PHE A 13 36.70 -13.12 13.41
C PHE A 13 35.28 -13.71 13.48
N PHE A 14 35.12 -14.94 13.99
CA PHE A 14 33.81 -15.56 14.17
C PHE A 14 32.92 -14.79 15.16
N LEU A 15 33.47 -14.36 16.30
CA LEU A 15 32.74 -13.53 17.28
C LEU A 15 32.34 -12.16 16.70
N LEU A 16 33.18 -11.57 15.84
CA LEU A 16 32.85 -10.35 15.11
C LEU A 16 31.70 -10.57 14.11
N LEU A 17 31.62 -11.74 13.46
CA LEU A 17 30.52 -12.09 12.55
C LEU A 17 29.19 -12.29 13.31
N LEU A 18 29.21 -12.86 14.52
CA LEU A 18 28.00 -13.02 15.35
C LEU A 18 27.40 -11.67 15.78
N ASN A 19 28.22 -10.63 15.97
CA ASN A 19 27.76 -9.27 16.26
C ASN A 19 27.13 -8.55 15.05
N GLN A 20 27.32 -9.08 13.83
CA GLN A 20 26.72 -8.55 12.60
C GLN A 20 25.43 -9.27 12.21
N PHE A 21 25.02 -10.32 12.93
CA PHE A 21 23.69 -10.91 12.81
C PHE A 21 22.64 -9.99 13.46
N LYS A 22 22.53 -8.76 12.95
CA LYS A 22 21.30 -7.99 13.09
C LYS A 22 20.20 -8.85 12.47
N SER A 23 19.18 -9.12 13.27
CA SER A 23 18.10 -10.08 12.98
C SER A 23 17.71 -10.08 11.50
N LEU A 24 17.75 -11.26 10.86
CA LEU A 24 17.28 -11.47 9.48
C LEU A 24 15.87 -10.89 9.25
N THR A 25 15.09 -10.73 10.32
CA THR A 25 13.76 -10.09 10.30
C THR A 25 13.77 -8.66 9.78
N PHE A 26 14.88 -7.92 9.82
CA PHE A 26 14.94 -6.57 9.22
C PHE A 26 14.94 -6.61 7.69
N MET A 27 15.38 -7.72 7.08
CA MET A 27 15.44 -7.85 5.63
C MET A 27 14.07 -8.16 5.02
N PHE A 28 13.14 -8.73 5.78
CA PHE A 28 11.82 -9.06 5.31
C PHE A 28 10.86 -7.87 5.46
N PRO A 29 10.09 -7.52 4.41
CA PRO A 29 9.00 -6.57 4.52
C PRO A 29 8.06 -6.96 5.66
N LYS A 30 7.60 -5.94 6.38
CA LYS A 30 6.59 -6.13 7.42
C LYS A 30 5.29 -6.59 6.78
N GLN A 31 4.50 -7.35 7.53
CA GLN A 31 3.13 -7.65 7.13
C GLN A 31 2.35 -6.34 7.04
N THR A 32 1.66 -6.14 5.92
CA THR A 32 0.82 -4.97 5.67
C THR A 32 -0.63 -5.37 5.86
N HIS A 33 -1.39 -4.49 6.51
CA HIS A 33 -2.82 -4.60 6.76
C HIS A 33 -3.52 -3.45 6.01
N VAL A 34 -4.50 -3.80 5.19
CA VAL A 34 -5.33 -2.83 4.46
C VAL A 34 -6.73 -2.90 5.03
N THR A 35 -7.30 -1.75 5.37
CA THR A 35 -8.70 -1.60 5.76
C THR A 35 -9.35 -0.53 4.90
N ILE A 36 -10.48 -0.86 4.28
CA ILE A 36 -11.27 0.03 3.44
C ILE A 36 -12.64 0.19 4.09
N LEU A 37 -12.95 1.40 4.55
CA LEU A 37 -14.26 1.79 5.08
C LEU A 37 -15.16 2.31 3.96
N ASN A 38 -16.39 1.83 3.89
CA ASN A 38 -17.41 2.44 3.06
C ASN A 38 -17.94 3.72 3.72
N GLY A 39 -17.49 4.88 3.24
CA GLY A 39 -17.98 6.20 3.67
C GLY A 39 -19.14 6.75 2.81
N MET A 40 -19.71 5.95 1.92
CA MET A 40 -20.81 6.34 1.04
C MET A 40 -22.17 5.98 1.65
N PRO A 41 -23.27 6.62 1.20
CA PRO A 41 -24.62 6.34 1.71
C PRO A 41 -25.21 5.03 1.19
N ASP A 42 -24.60 4.42 0.16
CA ASP A 42 -25.09 3.20 -0.51
C ASP A 42 -24.10 2.03 -0.37
N ILE A 43 -24.54 0.85 -0.78
CA ILE A 43 -23.69 -0.35 -0.85
C ILE A 43 -22.57 -0.10 -1.87
N LEU A 44 -21.35 -0.37 -1.43
CA LEU A 44 -20.16 -0.33 -2.26
C LEU A 44 -19.73 -1.75 -2.60
N GLU A 45 -19.64 -2.07 -3.89
CA GLU A 45 -18.99 -3.31 -4.34
C GLU A 45 -17.51 -3.03 -4.54
N ILE A 46 -16.65 -3.80 -3.86
CA ILE A 46 -15.20 -3.72 -3.95
C ILE A 46 -14.66 -5.03 -4.49
N HIS A 47 -13.84 -4.96 -5.53
CA HIS A 47 -13.04 -6.10 -5.98
C HIS A 47 -11.58 -5.71 -5.89
N CYS A 48 -10.79 -6.45 -5.11
CA CYS A 48 -9.36 -6.18 -4.95
C CYS A 48 -8.52 -7.34 -5.48
N GLU A 49 -7.43 -7.03 -6.14
CA GLU A 49 -6.49 -8.03 -6.63
C GLU A 49 -5.06 -7.45 -6.75
N SER A 50 -4.10 -8.35 -6.92
CA SER A 50 -2.70 -8.08 -7.25
C SER A 50 -2.32 -8.90 -8.49
N GLU A 51 -1.07 -8.80 -8.94
CA GLU A 51 -0.58 -9.62 -10.07
C GLU A 51 -0.76 -11.14 -9.86
N TYR A 52 -0.72 -11.62 -8.61
CA TYR A 52 -0.69 -13.06 -8.30
C TYR A 52 -1.87 -13.54 -7.47
N GLU A 53 -2.69 -12.64 -6.94
CA GLU A 53 -3.73 -12.96 -5.96
C GLU A 53 -4.97 -12.10 -6.20
N ASP A 54 -6.08 -12.77 -6.53
CA ASP A 54 -7.41 -12.19 -6.58
C ASP A 54 -8.09 -12.38 -5.22
N LEU A 55 -8.47 -11.29 -4.57
CA LEU A 55 -9.14 -11.30 -3.26
C LEU A 55 -10.67 -11.34 -3.40
N GLY A 56 -11.19 -11.30 -4.62
CA GLY A 56 -12.60 -11.41 -4.94
C GLY A 56 -13.43 -10.14 -4.67
N VAL A 57 -14.73 -10.26 -4.95
CA VAL A 57 -15.71 -9.20 -4.81
C VAL A 57 -16.35 -9.23 -3.42
N HIS A 58 -16.50 -8.05 -2.81
CA HIS A 58 -17.11 -7.85 -1.50
C HIS A 58 -18.14 -6.73 -1.57
N SER A 59 -19.34 -6.94 -1.03
CA SER A 59 -20.38 -5.91 -0.92
C SER A 59 -20.35 -5.31 0.49
N LEU A 60 -20.07 -4.01 0.58
CA LEU A 60 -19.97 -3.28 1.85
C LEU A 60 -21.17 -2.35 2.01
N PRO A 61 -22.09 -2.61 2.94
CA PRO A 61 -23.08 -1.62 3.38
C PRO A 61 -22.43 -0.32 3.88
N PRO A 62 -23.19 0.79 3.96
CA PRO A 62 -22.71 2.05 4.53
C PRO A 62 -22.11 1.86 5.93
N GLY A 63 -20.89 2.36 6.14
CA GLY A 63 -20.17 2.27 7.42
C GLY A 63 -19.45 0.95 7.67
N GLU A 64 -19.60 -0.06 6.80
CA GLU A 64 -18.89 -1.33 6.92
C GLU A 64 -17.46 -1.27 6.39
N THR A 65 -16.64 -2.23 6.79
CA THR A 65 -15.22 -2.30 6.42
C THR A 65 -14.88 -3.62 5.75
N TYR A 66 -14.04 -3.55 4.71
CA TYR A 66 -13.34 -4.70 4.15
C TYR A 66 -11.87 -4.61 4.52
N HIS A 67 -11.27 -5.73 4.89
CA HIS A 67 -9.86 -5.77 5.28
C HIS A 67 -9.17 -7.03 4.77
N PHE A 68 -7.88 -6.90 4.48
CA PHE A 68 -7.03 -8.01 4.13
C PHE A 68 -5.59 -7.72 4.53
N SER A 69 -4.73 -8.74 4.47
CA SER A 69 -3.35 -8.61 4.91
C SER A 69 -2.43 -9.47 4.06
N PHE A 70 -1.27 -8.93 3.75
CA PHE A 70 -0.28 -9.60 2.91
C PHE A 70 1.13 -9.23 3.36
N ARG A 71 2.13 -9.97 2.87
CA ARG A 71 3.54 -9.56 3.01
C ARG A 71 4.02 -9.06 1.65
N PRO A 72 4.45 -7.80 1.54
CA PRO A 72 5.04 -7.30 0.30
C PRO A 72 6.27 -8.13 -0.08
N ASN A 73 6.55 -8.19 -1.36
CA ASN A 73 7.73 -8.87 -1.87
C ASN A 73 9.01 -8.10 -1.52
N LEU A 74 10.13 -8.84 -1.46
CA LEU A 74 11.45 -8.31 -1.10
C LEU A 74 11.98 -7.31 -2.14
N PHE A 75 11.52 -7.42 -3.39
CA PHE A 75 12.04 -6.63 -4.52
C PHE A 75 11.31 -5.31 -4.73
N GLY A 76 10.30 -5.00 -3.91
CA GLY A 76 9.64 -3.71 -3.95
C GLY A 76 8.66 -3.52 -5.10
N SER A 77 8.01 -4.59 -5.57
CA SER A 77 7.08 -4.52 -6.72
C SER A 77 5.64 -4.92 -6.39
N THR A 78 5.28 -5.03 -5.10
CA THR A 78 3.92 -5.42 -4.73
C THR A 78 2.94 -4.27 -4.94
N ILE A 79 1.92 -4.52 -5.75
CA ILE A 79 0.82 -3.61 -6.04
C ILE A 79 -0.48 -4.37 -5.75
N PHE A 80 -1.39 -3.72 -5.03
CA PHE A 80 -2.78 -4.14 -4.96
C PHE A 80 -3.65 -2.99 -5.46
N TYR A 81 -4.55 -3.31 -6.38
CA TYR A 81 -5.53 -2.38 -6.90
C TYR A 81 -6.92 -2.92 -6.61
N CYS A 82 -7.88 -2.00 -6.45
CA CYS A 82 -9.27 -2.37 -6.29
C CYS A 82 -10.16 -1.57 -7.23
N SER A 83 -11.21 -2.23 -7.72
CA SER A 83 -12.37 -1.56 -8.28
C SER A 83 -13.33 -1.20 -7.14
N PHE A 84 -13.89 -0.01 -7.25
CA PHE A 84 -14.92 0.53 -6.37
C PHE A 84 -16.11 0.83 -7.26
N GLN A 85 -17.18 0.06 -7.11
CA GLN A 85 -18.39 0.22 -7.88
C GLN A 85 -19.49 0.76 -6.98
N TRP A 86 -19.85 2.00 -7.28
CA TRP A 86 -21.09 2.63 -6.87
C TRP A 86 -21.76 3.15 -8.14
N ASP A 87 -23.10 3.11 -8.20
CA ASP A 87 -23.89 3.48 -9.38
C ASP A 87 -23.61 2.65 -10.66
N ASN A 88 -23.17 1.39 -10.52
CA ASN A 88 -22.82 0.48 -11.62
C ASN A 88 -21.65 0.95 -12.52
N ILE A 89 -20.87 1.95 -12.07
CA ILE A 89 -19.66 2.39 -12.78
C ILE A 89 -18.44 2.01 -11.93
N PRO A 90 -17.64 1.01 -12.34
CA PRO A 90 -16.44 0.65 -11.62
C PRO A 90 -15.37 1.74 -11.78
N LYS A 91 -14.76 2.13 -10.66
CA LYS A 91 -13.62 3.05 -10.62
C LYS A 91 -12.44 2.35 -9.98
N TYR A 92 -11.27 2.44 -10.60
CA TYR A 92 -10.10 1.66 -10.22
C TYR A 92 -9.08 2.53 -9.49
N PHE A 93 -8.54 2.02 -8.39
CA PHE A 93 -7.54 2.70 -7.58
C PHE A 93 -6.51 1.69 -7.08
N ASP A 94 -5.23 2.05 -7.16
CA ASP A 94 -4.20 1.31 -6.42
C ASP A 94 -4.40 1.63 -4.93
N ILE A 95 -4.73 0.62 -4.12
CA ILE A 95 -4.91 0.82 -2.66
C ILE A 95 -3.60 0.62 -1.90
N TYR A 96 -2.59 0.09 -2.57
CA TYR A 96 -1.26 -0.18 -2.05
C TYR A 96 -0.29 -0.28 -3.21
N HIS A 97 0.81 0.45 -3.08
CA HIS A 97 1.89 0.41 -4.04
C HIS A 97 3.21 0.52 -3.28
N GLN A 98 4.01 -0.54 -3.36
CA GLN A 98 5.38 -0.53 -2.88
C GLN A 98 6.27 0.08 -3.99
N GLY A 99 6.73 1.31 -3.81
CA GLY A 99 7.56 2.00 -4.81
C GLY A 99 8.57 2.95 -4.17
N ILE A 100 9.57 3.39 -4.95
CA ILE A 100 10.66 4.25 -4.45
C ILE A 100 10.12 5.62 -3.98
N GLU A 101 9.08 6.13 -4.63
CA GLU A 101 8.55 7.47 -4.40
C GLU A 101 7.60 7.56 -3.19
N ARG A 102 7.06 6.43 -2.72
CA ARG A 102 6.12 6.39 -1.59
C ARG A 102 6.51 5.32 -0.59
N LYS A 103 6.64 5.72 0.67
CA LYS A 103 6.80 4.77 1.78
C LYS A 103 5.56 3.87 1.82
N ALA A 104 5.77 2.58 1.58
CA ALA A 104 4.75 1.56 1.77
C ALA A 104 4.18 1.64 3.19
N CYS A 105 2.86 1.66 3.31
CA CYS A 105 2.18 1.60 4.60
C CYS A 105 2.22 0.18 5.16
N VAL A 106 2.35 0.10 6.49
CA VAL A 106 2.15 -1.15 7.26
C VAL A 106 0.69 -1.27 7.64
N GLU A 107 0.09 -0.18 8.09
CA GLU A 107 -1.35 -0.05 8.37
C GLU A 107 -1.94 0.95 7.38
N CYS A 108 -2.63 0.46 6.35
CA CYS A 108 -3.23 1.28 5.31
C CYS A 108 -4.72 1.43 5.59
N LEU A 109 -5.14 2.61 6.07
CA LEU A 109 -6.55 2.90 6.30
C LEU A 109 -7.09 3.77 5.18
N TRP A 110 -8.10 3.27 4.50
CA TRP A 110 -8.79 3.94 3.42
C TRP A 110 -10.25 4.19 3.78
N GLN A 111 -10.79 5.32 3.34
CA GLN A 111 -12.23 5.59 3.35
C GLN A 111 -12.69 5.87 1.92
N ALA A 112 -13.59 5.04 1.41
CA ALA A 112 -14.26 5.29 0.14
C ALA A 112 -15.21 6.50 0.27
N ARG A 113 -15.12 7.42 -0.69
CA ARG A 113 -15.97 8.61 -0.78
C ARG A 113 -16.45 8.80 -2.22
N PRO A 114 -17.47 9.65 -2.47
CA PRO A 114 -17.96 9.91 -3.82
C PRO A 114 -16.91 10.46 -4.79
N THR A 115 -15.84 11.12 -4.32
CA THR A 115 -14.75 11.61 -5.18
C THR A 115 -13.68 10.54 -5.46
N GLY A 116 -13.55 9.56 -4.56
CA GLY A 116 -12.50 8.56 -4.58
C GLY A 116 -12.12 8.10 -3.16
N PRO A 117 -11.30 7.05 -3.05
CA PRO A 117 -10.80 6.60 -1.76
C PRO A 117 -9.76 7.56 -1.19
N CYS A 118 -9.89 7.90 0.08
CA CYS A 118 -8.94 8.73 0.82
C CYS A 118 -8.15 7.88 1.81
N MET A 119 -6.82 8.03 1.84
CA MET A 119 -5.96 7.33 2.80
C MET A 119 -5.75 8.18 4.05
N PHE A 120 -5.75 7.55 5.23
CA PHE A 120 -5.44 8.22 6.48
C PHE A 120 -3.94 8.50 6.60
N ASN A 121 -3.60 9.75 6.90
CA ASN A 121 -2.25 10.15 7.24
C ASN A 121 -2.07 10.16 8.76
N TYR A 122 -1.18 9.33 9.27
CA TYR A 122 -0.91 9.22 10.71
C TYR A 122 -0.12 10.39 11.30
N ASP A 123 0.63 11.12 10.49
CA ASP A 123 1.38 12.29 10.95
C ASP A 123 0.47 13.50 11.12
N THR A 124 -0.48 13.69 10.19
CA THR A 124 -1.40 14.84 10.19
C THR A 124 -2.77 14.55 10.77
N HIS A 125 -3.12 13.27 10.98
CA HIS A 125 -4.45 12.81 11.40
C HIS A 125 -5.60 13.19 10.44
N ILE A 126 -5.31 13.33 9.14
CA ILE A 126 -6.30 13.75 8.12
C ILE A 126 -6.39 12.69 7.02
N LEU A 127 -7.59 12.53 6.47
CA LEU A 127 -7.83 11.75 5.26
C LEU A 127 -7.44 12.57 4.02
N LYS A 128 -6.48 12.06 3.26
CA LYS A 128 -6.00 12.69 2.03
C LYS A 128 -6.38 11.82 0.83
N GLU A 129 -6.94 12.45 -0.20
CA GLU A 129 -7.11 11.77 -1.47
C GLU A 129 -5.72 11.50 -2.07
N ILE A 130 -5.47 10.24 -2.37
CA ILE A 130 -4.19 9.82 -2.92
C ILE A 130 -4.44 9.35 -4.34
N TYR A 131 -4.06 10.21 -5.28
CA TYR A 131 -3.93 9.79 -6.67
C TYR A 131 -2.68 8.91 -6.77
N ILE A 132 -2.88 7.61 -6.89
CA ILE A 132 -1.85 6.71 -7.41
C ILE A 132 -2.20 6.59 -8.89
N GLU A 133 -1.27 6.96 -9.77
CA GLU A 133 -1.40 6.60 -11.18
C GLU A 133 -1.56 5.09 -11.22
N VAL A 134 -2.76 4.62 -11.58
CA VAL A 134 -3.02 3.20 -11.75
C VAL A 134 -2.05 2.73 -12.83
N TRP A 135 -1.01 1.97 -12.46
CA TRP A 135 0.00 1.47 -13.40
C TRP A 135 -0.66 0.69 -14.56
N LEU A 136 -1.88 0.19 -14.33
CA LEU A 136 -2.75 -0.48 -15.29
C LEU A 136 -3.34 0.42 -16.39
N SER A 137 -3.19 1.74 -16.33
CA SER A 137 -3.66 2.62 -17.40
C SER A 137 -2.86 2.45 -18.70
N TRP A 138 -1.59 2.01 -18.62
CA TRP A 138 -0.73 1.82 -19.79
C TRP A 138 -0.81 0.43 -20.43
N TRP A 139 -1.29 -0.60 -19.69
CA TRP A 139 -1.36 -1.98 -20.20
C TRP A 139 -2.78 -2.42 -20.66
N ALA A 140 -3.86 -1.74 -20.23
CA ALA A 140 -5.23 -2.26 -20.28
C ALA A 140 -6.11 -1.55 -21.32
N GLY A 141 -5.61 -0.50 -21.97
CA GLY A 141 -6.37 0.24 -22.99
C GLY A 141 -7.69 0.83 -22.49
N LEU A 142 -7.84 1.07 -21.18
CA LEU A 142 -9.04 1.66 -20.60
C LEU A 142 -9.13 3.13 -21.04
N GLY A 143 -10.25 3.48 -21.69
CA GLY A 143 -10.52 4.85 -22.15
C GLY A 143 -10.47 5.86 -20.99
N GLN A 144 -9.98 7.05 -21.33
CA GLN A 144 -9.76 8.21 -20.46
C GLN A 144 -10.94 8.55 -19.52
N ASP A 145 -12.15 8.11 -19.85
CA ASP A 145 -13.41 8.46 -19.18
C ASP A 145 -13.62 7.77 -17.82
N SER A 146 -12.81 6.76 -17.48
CA SER A 146 -12.85 6.02 -16.20
C SER A 146 -11.76 6.41 -15.22
N ILE A 147 -10.84 7.30 -15.63
CA ILE A 147 -9.79 7.86 -14.79
C ILE A 147 -10.33 9.15 -14.18
N VAL A 148 -10.50 9.17 -12.86
CA VAL A 148 -10.77 10.43 -12.14
C VAL A 148 -9.48 11.25 -12.19
N ASN A 149 -9.33 12.05 -13.25
CA ASN A 149 -8.29 13.06 -13.35
C ASN A 149 -8.81 14.32 -12.64
N PRO A 150 -8.20 14.75 -11.52
CA PRO A 150 -8.45 16.08 -10.99
C PRO A 150 -7.74 17.06 -11.93
N GLN A 151 -8.36 17.39 -13.06
CA GLN A 151 -7.93 18.57 -13.82
C GLN A 151 -8.29 19.81 -12.98
N ASN A 152 -7.37 20.13 -12.06
CA ASN A 152 -6.71 21.42 -11.90
C ASN A 152 -5.77 21.31 -10.70
N GLY A 153 -4.60 20.71 -10.93
CA GLY A 153 -3.48 20.85 -10.00
C GLY A 153 -3.08 22.32 -9.91
N LEU A 154 -3.58 23.03 -8.91
CA LEU A 154 -3.01 24.22 -8.31
C LEU A 154 -3.65 24.42 -6.92
N ASP A 155 -2.90 23.99 -5.90
CA ASP A 155 -2.29 24.91 -4.94
C ASP A 155 -2.50 24.67 -3.42
N TRP A 156 -1.63 25.33 -2.68
CA TRP A 156 -0.99 25.10 -1.39
C TRP A 156 -1.87 25.56 -0.22
N GLU A 157 -1.54 25.12 0.99
CA GLU A 157 -1.92 25.70 2.28
C GLU A 157 -3.31 26.37 2.41
N ILE A 158 -4.23 25.72 3.14
CA ILE A 158 -5.22 26.48 3.92
C ILE A 158 -4.76 26.49 5.38
N GLN A 159 -4.11 27.60 5.72
CA GLN A 159 -3.95 28.12 7.06
C GLN A 159 -5.32 28.26 7.75
N ILE A 160 -5.34 27.92 9.04
CA ILE A 160 -6.47 28.16 9.93
C ILE A 160 -6.47 29.66 10.32
N ALA A 161 -7.42 30.43 9.80
CA ALA A 161 -8.12 31.56 10.47
C ALA A 161 -9.10 32.24 9.49
#